data_AF-A0A9D8MJ41-F1
#
_entry.id   AF-A0A9D8MJ41-F1
#
_cell.length_a   1.000
_cell.length_b   1.000
_cell.length_c   1.000
_cell.angle_alpha   90.00
_cell.angle_beta   90.00
_cell.angle_gamma   90.00
#
_symmetry.space_group_name_H-M   'P 1'
#
loop_
_entity.id
_entity.type
_entity.pdbx_description
1 polymer ?
#
loop_
_entity_poly.entity_id
_entity_poly.type
_entity_poly.pdbx_seq_one_letter_code
_entity_poly.pdbx_strand_id
1 'polypeptide(L)'
;MKRFSWFPVSVFLVLSVFEPLSARDIEQVRFDSFRKGPALWSVKSYWPGKQEWAEGELILHTEKTKDDFLCRACGVQLNRKTELAGRRFQVSVSVYGHGMFRSGFIVALPGAEAGKRDVRYEFPEEFTALTDKPQKITLTVKLDTRNPEYITPVVELRGENAEAHLKNVRVERIQESDAEMTLLTLLAVVPDNTPAPPRIFRFSKPEAQAELFFFDSPGSFKNHVSMSCDPKGELAVSFPEPVNGVVKVTAACGGAAASGYAASIPAEEYTAMADLAKRVPAVDGVKHILYLGDSLNDFDRGYNSVDRLEYFLNLHQPGRFVIHNYSVAGDYITRVEERLNAEKKDRYEGIFDRSYDLILISLGNNDCRATSTVNYATPLVAPDEARASYERVIALLRKHSTGPIWLISSSYSNYDQQVQRSEEALKAGRTGVRFGMEAHLENYNRMLKTLAEKDPNLRYIDICTPMKAAFSPDNYADGVHLSLQGHRLFSSLLLRAFAGK
;
A
#
# COMPACT_ATOMS: atom_id res chain seq x y z
N MET A 1 36.16 13.12 -36.71
CA MET A 1 35.48 11.81 -36.65
C MET A 1 36.08 10.98 -35.54
N LYS A 2 35.45 10.98 -34.35
CA LYS A 2 35.88 10.16 -33.21
C LYS A 2 34.90 9.01 -33.04
N ARG A 3 35.41 7.78 -33.12
CA ARG A 3 34.69 6.52 -32.97
C ARG A 3 34.15 6.43 -31.54
N PHE A 4 32.82 6.36 -31.40
CA PHE A 4 32.18 5.92 -30.16
C PHE A 4 32.31 4.40 -30.06
N SER A 5 32.99 3.93 -29.03
CA SER A 5 33.03 2.52 -28.64
C SER A 5 31.66 2.10 -28.13
N TRP A 6 31.04 1.16 -28.84
CA TRP A 6 29.86 0.45 -28.40
C TRP A 6 30.20 -0.39 -27.16
N PHE A 7 29.59 -0.08 -26.02
CA PHE A 7 29.41 -1.08 -24.95
C PHE A 7 28.21 -1.95 -25.36
N PRO A 8 28.34 -3.29 -25.41
CA PRO A 8 27.19 -4.14 -25.59
C PRO A 8 26.43 -4.15 -24.26
N VAL A 9 25.37 -3.34 -24.16
CA VAL A 9 24.34 -3.54 -23.15
C VAL A 9 23.63 -4.83 -23.53
N SER A 10 24.13 -5.95 -23.01
CA SER A 10 23.41 -7.21 -23.01
C SER A 10 22.21 -7.00 -22.09
N VAL A 11 21.07 -6.64 -22.67
CA VAL A 11 19.78 -6.65 -22.00
C VAL A 11 19.49 -8.11 -21.69
N PHE A 12 19.90 -8.58 -20.51
CA PHE A 12 19.39 -9.84 -19.99
C PHE A 12 17.89 -9.61 -19.74
N LEU A 13 17.08 -10.18 -20.62
CA LEU A 13 15.65 -10.29 -20.45
C LEU A 13 15.42 -11.15 -19.20
N VAL A 14 15.21 -10.50 -18.05
CA VAL A 14 14.83 -11.20 -16.81
C VAL A 14 13.36 -11.59 -16.98
N LEU A 15 13.12 -12.77 -17.55
CA LEU A 15 11.85 -13.46 -17.40
C LEU A 15 11.81 -14.03 -15.99
N SER A 16 11.68 -13.16 -15.00
CA SER A 16 11.14 -13.57 -13.71
C SER A 16 9.78 -14.15 -14.02
N VAL A 17 9.58 -15.42 -13.68
CA VAL A 17 8.24 -16.01 -13.56
C VAL A 17 7.60 -15.31 -12.36
N PHE A 18 7.19 -14.06 -12.57
CA PHE A 18 6.11 -13.50 -11.79
C PHE A 18 4.95 -14.40 -12.15
N GLU A 19 4.57 -15.29 -11.23
CA GLU A 19 3.17 -15.65 -11.17
C GLU A 19 2.46 -14.32 -10.98
N PRO A 20 1.72 -13.83 -11.99
CA PRO A 20 0.75 -12.81 -11.68
C PRO A 20 -0.07 -13.39 -10.52
N LEU A 21 -0.38 -12.56 -9.54
CA LEU A 21 -1.65 -12.74 -8.84
C LEU A 21 -2.74 -12.50 -9.90
N SER A 22 -2.87 -13.39 -10.88
CA SER A 22 -4.01 -13.45 -11.78
C SER A 22 -4.97 -14.44 -11.18
N ALA A 23 -5.96 -13.89 -10.50
CA ALA A 23 -7.35 -14.26 -10.77
C ALA A 23 -8.30 -13.33 -10.01
N ARG A 24 -9.02 -12.55 -10.81
CA ARG A 24 -10.46 -12.26 -10.71
C ARG A 24 -10.98 -11.18 -9.75
N ASP A 25 -11.87 -10.41 -10.38
CA ASP A 25 -13.08 -9.75 -9.87
C ASP A 25 -12.91 -8.72 -8.76
N ILE A 26 -13.22 -7.47 -9.10
CA ILE A 26 -13.78 -6.48 -8.18
C ILE A 26 -13.02 -6.40 -6.85
N GLU A 27 -11.87 -5.71 -6.81
CA GLU A 27 -11.18 -5.52 -5.54
C GLU A 27 -12.01 -4.56 -4.69
N GLN A 28 -12.58 -5.07 -3.60
CA GLN A 28 -13.31 -4.26 -2.64
C GLN A 28 -12.34 -3.30 -1.95
N VAL A 29 -12.34 -2.05 -2.41
CA VAL A 29 -11.58 -0.97 -1.79
C VAL A 29 -12.22 -0.59 -0.46
N ARG A 30 -13.55 -0.70 -0.38
CA ARG A 30 -14.29 -0.32 0.81
C ARG A 30 -15.68 -0.94 0.91
N PHE A 31 -16.09 -1.18 2.15
CA PHE A 31 -17.44 -1.55 2.53
C PHE A 31 -17.92 -0.76 3.74
N ASP A 32 -19.04 -0.05 3.61
CA ASP A 32 -19.73 0.61 4.71
C ASP A 32 -21.09 -0.07 4.93
N SER A 33 -21.21 -0.84 6.03
CA SER A 33 -22.46 -1.51 6.43
C SER A 33 -23.29 -0.72 7.45
N PHE A 34 -22.77 0.43 7.91
CA PHE A 34 -23.35 1.30 8.93
C PHE A 34 -23.74 0.66 10.28
N ARG A 35 -23.44 -0.63 10.53
CA ARG A 35 -23.79 -1.33 11.79
C ARG A 35 -23.23 -0.69 13.06
N LYS A 36 -22.12 0.04 12.96
CA LYS A 36 -21.40 0.67 14.08
C LYS A 36 -21.54 2.21 14.10
N GLY A 37 -22.48 2.77 13.34
CA GLY A 37 -22.63 4.22 13.18
C GLY A 37 -22.79 4.63 11.70
N PRO A 38 -22.96 5.94 11.41
CA PRO A 38 -22.98 6.48 10.04
C PRO A 38 -21.66 6.29 9.28
N ALA A 39 -20.70 5.59 9.90
CA ALA A 39 -19.37 5.31 9.39
C ALA A 39 -18.62 6.62 9.09
N LEU A 40 -17.76 6.55 8.08
CA LEU A 40 -16.97 7.65 7.54
C LEU A 40 -17.76 8.42 6.44
N TRP A 41 -19.08 8.55 6.61
CA TRP A 41 -19.98 9.30 5.71
C TRP A 41 -20.52 10.55 6.41
N SER A 42 -20.55 11.67 5.67
CA SER A 42 -21.16 12.91 6.19
C SER A 42 -21.80 13.79 5.11
N VAL A 43 -22.94 14.38 5.48
CA VAL A 43 -23.45 15.64 4.93
C VAL A 43 -22.52 16.75 5.44
N LYS A 44 -21.85 17.44 4.51
CA LYS A 44 -20.95 18.54 4.86
C LYS A 44 -21.76 19.75 5.30
N SER A 45 -21.21 20.56 6.21
CA SER A 45 -21.89 21.76 6.73
C SER A 45 -22.28 22.78 5.67
N TYR A 46 -21.63 22.75 4.49
CA TYR A 46 -21.92 23.61 3.35
C TYR A 46 -22.85 22.96 2.31
N TRP A 47 -23.29 21.71 2.52
CA TRP A 47 -24.29 21.06 1.69
C TRP A 47 -25.67 21.12 2.38
N PRO A 48 -26.75 21.30 1.61
CA PRO A 48 -28.10 21.21 2.16
C PRO A 48 -28.42 19.76 2.53
N GLY A 49 -29.34 19.60 3.48
CA GLY A 49 -29.85 18.31 3.91
C GLY A 49 -29.35 17.91 5.29
N LYS A 50 -29.92 16.82 5.80
CA LYS A 50 -29.60 16.26 7.10
C LYS A 50 -29.33 14.77 6.98
N GLN A 51 -28.55 14.25 7.92
CA GLN A 51 -28.35 12.81 8.06
C GLN A 51 -28.67 12.34 9.46
N GLU A 52 -29.19 11.13 9.53
CA GLU A 52 -29.45 10.40 10.76
C GLU A 52 -28.88 8.99 10.65
N TRP A 53 -28.70 8.33 11.79
CA TRP A 53 -28.26 6.95 11.85
C TRP A 53 -29.20 6.16 12.75
N ALA A 54 -29.81 5.12 12.19
CA ALA A 54 -30.70 4.22 12.91
C ALA A 54 -30.56 2.80 12.37
N GLU A 55 -30.61 1.81 13.25
CA GLU A 55 -30.70 0.38 12.91
C GLU A 55 -29.66 -0.14 11.89
N GLY A 56 -28.46 0.47 11.87
CA GLY A 56 -27.42 0.09 10.92
C GLY A 56 -27.64 0.64 9.50
N GLU A 57 -28.33 1.76 9.37
CA GLU A 57 -28.56 2.50 8.13
C GLU A 57 -28.14 3.96 8.26
N LEU A 58 -27.72 4.55 7.14
CA LEU A 58 -27.58 5.99 7.01
C LEU A 58 -28.85 6.54 6.38
N ILE A 59 -29.56 7.41 7.08
CA ILE A 59 -30.81 8.03 6.60
C ILE A 59 -30.50 9.46 6.18
N LEU A 60 -30.97 9.86 5.00
CA LEU A 60 -30.77 11.19 4.43
C LEU A 60 -32.11 11.89 4.22
N HIS A 61 -32.19 13.16 4.61
CA HIS A 61 -33.39 13.99 4.43
C HIS A 61 -33.04 15.27 3.66
N THR A 62 -33.85 15.60 2.66
CA THR A 62 -33.68 16.83 1.88
C THR A 62 -33.98 18.08 2.68
N GLU A 63 -33.28 19.17 2.37
CA GLU A 63 -33.58 20.50 2.87
C GLU A 63 -33.90 21.44 1.71
N LYS A 64 -34.76 22.44 1.97
CA LYS A 64 -35.13 23.44 0.98
C LYS A 64 -33.92 24.32 0.63
N THR A 65 -33.64 24.41 -0.66
CA THR A 65 -32.69 25.35 -1.25
C THR A 65 -33.46 26.46 -1.99
N LYS A 66 -32.74 27.37 -2.67
CA LYS A 66 -33.35 28.46 -3.42
C LYS A 66 -34.32 27.96 -4.51
N ASP A 67 -33.93 26.90 -5.20
CA ASP A 67 -34.60 26.45 -6.43
C ASP A 67 -35.10 24.98 -6.35
N ASP A 68 -34.77 24.24 -5.28
CA ASP A 68 -35.03 22.80 -5.17
C ASP A 68 -35.02 22.30 -3.70
N PHE A 69 -35.33 21.03 -3.46
CA PHE A 69 -35.08 20.32 -2.20
C PHE A 69 -33.97 19.30 -2.40
N LEU A 70 -32.91 19.36 -1.59
CA LEU A 70 -31.66 18.64 -1.85
C LEU A 70 -31.05 18.10 -0.55
N CYS A 71 -30.49 16.89 -0.62
CA CYS A 71 -29.51 16.39 0.32
C CYS A 71 -28.29 15.83 -0.41
N ARG A 72 -27.09 16.12 0.07
CA ARG A 72 -25.85 15.49 -0.39
C ARG A 72 -25.05 14.94 0.77
N ALA A 73 -24.61 13.70 0.64
CA ALA A 73 -23.66 13.09 1.55
C ALA A 73 -22.49 12.50 0.76
N CYS A 74 -21.31 12.49 1.37
CA CYS A 74 -20.16 11.82 0.78
C CYS A 74 -19.47 10.92 1.80
N GLY A 75 -18.86 9.85 1.30
CA GLY A 75 -17.99 9.00 2.09
C GLY A 75 -16.62 9.63 2.31
N VAL A 76 -15.72 8.85 2.92
CA VAL A 76 -14.31 9.24 3.02
C VAL A 76 -13.64 9.18 1.65
N GLN A 77 -12.84 10.23 1.43
CA GLN A 77 -12.01 10.43 0.26
C GLN A 77 -11.01 9.29 0.07
N LEU A 78 -10.91 8.80 -1.16
CA LEU A 78 -9.85 7.91 -1.62
C LEU A 78 -8.71 8.77 -2.17
N ASN A 79 -7.67 8.97 -1.37
CA ASN A 79 -6.53 9.84 -1.67
C ASN A 79 -5.21 9.07 -1.81
N ARG A 80 -5.23 7.94 -2.52
CA ARG A 80 -4.00 7.25 -2.87
C ARG A 80 -3.46 7.87 -4.15
N LYS A 81 -2.79 9.03 -4.02
CA LYS A 81 -2.34 9.91 -5.12
C LYS A 81 -1.66 9.20 -6.31
N THR A 82 -1.19 7.97 -6.10
CA THR A 82 -0.49 7.18 -7.11
C THR A 82 -1.24 5.92 -7.56
N GLU A 83 -2.37 5.57 -6.95
CA GLU A 83 -3.16 4.37 -7.28
C GLU A 83 -4.44 4.69 -8.08
N LEU A 84 -4.73 5.96 -8.39
CA LEU A 84 -5.94 6.31 -9.15
C LEU A 84 -5.73 6.30 -10.68
N ALA A 85 -4.51 6.60 -11.14
CA ALA A 85 -4.17 6.71 -12.55
C ALA A 85 -4.62 5.50 -13.38
N GLY A 86 -5.43 5.75 -14.42
CA GLY A 86 -5.83 4.74 -15.40
C GLY A 86 -6.81 3.67 -14.90
N ARG A 87 -7.23 3.74 -13.63
CA ARG A 87 -8.13 2.74 -13.02
C ARG A 87 -9.60 3.11 -13.17
N ARG A 88 -10.47 2.12 -13.00
CA ARG A 88 -11.93 2.34 -12.95
C ARG A 88 -12.44 1.97 -11.56
N PHE A 89 -13.41 2.75 -11.07
CA PHE A 89 -14.02 2.54 -9.77
C PHE A 89 -15.52 2.49 -9.90
N GLN A 90 -16.15 1.58 -9.18
CA GLN A 90 -17.60 1.50 -9.05
C GLN A 90 -18.02 1.85 -7.63
N VAL A 91 -19.05 2.68 -7.51
CA VAL A 91 -19.82 2.80 -6.26
C VAL A 91 -21.13 2.05 -6.45
N SER A 92 -21.46 1.20 -5.48
CA SER A 92 -22.73 0.48 -5.38
C SER A 92 -23.41 0.84 -4.07
N VAL A 93 -24.67 1.28 -4.10
CA VAL A 93 -25.46 1.63 -2.93
C VAL A 93 -26.76 0.82 -2.94
N SER A 94 -27.10 0.17 -1.83
CA SER A 94 -28.46 -0.35 -1.63
C SER A 94 -29.29 0.73 -0.94
N VAL A 95 -30.37 1.18 -1.56
CA VAL A 95 -31.16 2.32 -1.09
C VAL A 95 -32.65 2.10 -1.29
N TYR A 96 -33.47 2.66 -0.42
CA TYR A 96 -34.93 2.71 -0.51
C TYR A 96 -35.46 3.99 0.17
N GLY A 97 -36.72 4.32 -0.01
CA GLY A 97 -37.37 5.54 0.50
C GLY A 97 -38.25 6.20 -0.56
N HIS A 98 -38.33 7.53 -0.55
CA HIS A 98 -39.08 8.31 -1.54
C HIS A 98 -38.31 9.57 -1.97
N GLY A 99 -38.52 9.98 -3.21
CA GLY A 99 -37.77 11.05 -3.86
C GLY A 99 -36.90 10.53 -5.00
N MET A 100 -35.99 11.38 -5.47
CA MET A 100 -35.14 11.12 -6.63
C MET A 100 -33.69 10.99 -6.17
N PHE A 101 -33.08 9.83 -6.39
CA PHE A 101 -31.74 9.49 -5.88
C PHE A 101 -30.75 9.21 -7.00
N ARG A 102 -29.49 9.57 -6.79
CA ARG A 102 -28.36 9.09 -7.59
C ARG A 102 -27.08 8.97 -6.76
N SER A 103 -26.20 8.06 -7.17
CA SER A 103 -24.86 7.89 -6.61
C SER A 103 -23.80 8.24 -7.64
N GLY A 104 -22.64 8.71 -7.19
CA GLY A 104 -21.51 8.96 -8.06
C GLY A 104 -20.21 9.25 -7.33
N PHE A 105 -19.32 10.01 -7.97
CA PHE A 105 -18.04 10.40 -7.40
C PHE A 105 -17.79 11.89 -7.50
N ILE A 106 -17.17 12.46 -6.46
CA ILE A 106 -16.45 13.72 -6.57
C ILE A 106 -15.05 13.38 -7.06
N VAL A 107 -14.63 13.96 -8.18
CA VAL A 107 -13.32 13.74 -8.79
C VAL A 107 -12.56 15.05 -8.77
N ALA A 108 -11.39 15.06 -8.12
CA ALA A 108 -10.55 16.24 -8.06
C ALA A 108 -9.30 16.05 -8.92
N LEU A 109 -9.21 16.86 -9.97
CA LEU A 109 -8.06 16.92 -10.87
C LEU A 109 -7.14 18.09 -10.48
N PRO A 110 -5.84 18.02 -10.80
CA PRO A 110 -4.98 19.20 -10.74
C PRO A 110 -5.58 20.34 -11.57
N GLY A 111 -5.66 21.54 -11.00
CA GLY A 111 -6.15 22.73 -11.68
C GLY A 111 -5.11 23.33 -12.63
N ALA A 112 -5.55 24.29 -13.46
CA ALA A 112 -4.66 25.00 -14.40
C ALA A 112 -3.59 25.86 -13.69
N GLU A 113 -3.85 26.28 -12.46
CA GLU A 113 -2.89 26.98 -11.61
C GLU A 113 -2.38 26.07 -10.51
N ALA A 114 -1.09 26.20 -10.18
CA ALA A 114 -0.46 25.43 -9.11
C ALA A 114 -1.21 25.59 -7.78
N GLY A 115 -1.53 24.46 -7.14
CA GLY A 115 -2.24 24.42 -5.86
C GLY A 115 -3.76 24.58 -5.95
N LYS A 116 -4.32 24.90 -7.13
CA LYS A 116 -5.77 24.85 -7.35
C LYS A 116 -6.20 23.45 -7.81
N ARG A 117 -7.45 23.11 -7.54
CA ARG A 117 -8.07 21.85 -7.94
C ARG A 117 -9.29 22.12 -8.80
N ASP A 118 -9.43 21.34 -9.87
CA ASP A 118 -10.68 21.25 -10.62
C ASP A 118 -11.50 20.09 -10.03
N VAL A 119 -12.49 20.44 -9.21
CA VAL A 119 -13.35 19.47 -8.52
C VAL A 119 -14.66 19.34 -9.27
N ARG A 120 -14.94 18.12 -9.74
CA ARG A 120 -16.13 17.80 -10.54
C ARG A 120 -16.98 16.73 -9.85
N TYR A 121 -18.29 16.80 -10.08
CA TYR A 121 -19.21 15.75 -9.69
C TYR A 121 -19.49 14.89 -10.92
N GLU A 122 -19.19 13.61 -10.82
CA GLU A 122 -19.52 12.60 -11.84
C GLU A 122 -20.71 11.79 -11.33
N PHE A 123 -21.88 12.12 -11.86
CA PHE A 123 -23.16 11.47 -11.60
C PHE A 123 -23.73 10.90 -12.90
N PRO A 124 -24.64 9.92 -12.83
CA PRO A 124 -25.51 9.66 -13.97
C PRO A 124 -26.39 10.89 -14.24
N GLU A 125 -26.77 11.07 -15.51
CA GLU A 125 -27.68 12.15 -15.91
C GLU A 125 -29.06 11.99 -15.27
N GLU A 126 -29.56 10.76 -15.22
CA GLU A 126 -30.87 10.43 -14.68
C GLU A 126 -30.84 10.14 -13.18
N PHE A 127 -31.92 10.53 -12.50
CA PHE A 127 -32.19 10.11 -11.13
C PHE A 127 -33.06 8.85 -11.13
N THR A 128 -32.83 7.99 -10.14
CA THR A 128 -33.71 6.86 -9.85
C THR A 128 -34.78 7.30 -8.85
N ALA A 129 -36.05 7.14 -9.19
CA ALA A 129 -37.14 7.29 -8.23
C ALA A 129 -37.04 6.17 -7.18
N LEU A 130 -36.99 6.55 -5.90
CA LEU A 130 -36.93 5.61 -4.79
C LEU A 130 -38.30 4.98 -4.54
N THR A 131 -38.25 3.73 -4.06
CA THR A 131 -39.43 2.99 -3.60
C THR A 131 -39.22 2.50 -2.17
N ASP A 132 -40.28 2.00 -1.55
CA ASP A 132 -40.26 1.32 -0.25
C ASP A 132 -39.38 0.04 -0.23
N LYS A 133 -38.99 -0.47 -1.40
CA LYS A 133 -38.13 -1.66 -1.54
C LYS A 133 -36.67 -1.29 -1.84
N PRO A 134 -35.70 -2.02 -1.26
CA PRO A 134 -34.28 -1.85 -1.60
C PRO A 134 -33.99 -2.00 -3.09
N GLN A 135 -33.42 -0.94 -3.66
CA GLN A 135 -32.88 -0.89 -5.01
C GLN A 135 -31.35 -0.81 -4.92
N LYS A 136 -30.65 -1.49 -5.84
CA LYS A 136 -29.19 -1.35 -5.98
C LYS A 136 -28.91 -0.31 -7.06
N ILE A 137 -28.29 0.80 -6.70
CA ILE A 137 -27.90 1.87 -7.62
C ILE A 137 -26.38 1.88 -7.73
N THR A 138 -25.88 1.93 -8.97
CA THR A 138 -24.46 1.80 -9.26
C THR A 138 -23.99 2.86 -10.25
N LEU A 139 -22.79 3.41 -10.04
CA LEU A 139 -22.09 4.21 -11.04
C LEU A 139 -20.63 3.75 -11.13
N THR A 140 -20.12 3.69 -12.36
CA THR A 140 -18.70 3.51 -12.64
C THR A 140 -18.07 4.84 -13.08
N VAL A 141 -17.00 5.27 -12.40
CA VAL A 141 -16.09 6.30 -12.90
C VAL A 141 -14.91 5.67 -13.62
N LYS A 142 -14.61 6.15 -14.83
CA LYS A 142 -13.48 5.69 -15.64
C LYS A 142 -12.36 6.72 -15.64
N LEU A 143 -11.18 6.36 -15.15
CA LEU A 143 -10.00 7.24 -15.12
C LEU A 143 -8.97 6.84 -16.18
N ASP A 144 -9.40 6.18 -17.25
CA ASP A 144 -8.56 5.53 -18.27
C ASP A 144 -7.40 6.44 -18.76
N THR A 145 -7.66 7.74 -18.96
CA THR A 145 -6.68 8.76 -19.37
C THR A 145 -6.44 9.84 -18.31
N ARG A 146 -6.85 9.60 -17.05
CA ARG A 146 -6.87 10.62 -15.98
C ARG A 146 -6.13 10.15 -14.73
N ASN A 147 -5.50 11.10 -14.05
CA ASN A 147 -4.90 10.89 -12.73
C ASN A 147 -5.41 11.94 -11.73
N PRO A 148 -6.55 11.71 -11.08
CA PRO A 148 -7.06 12.62 -10.07
C PRO A 148 -6.21 12.60 -8.79
N GLU A 149 -6.17 13.71 -8.07
CA GLU A 149 -5.58 13.79 -6.74
C GLU A 149 -6.36 12.93 -5.73
N TYR A 150 -7.68 12.90 -5.90
CA TYR A 150 -8.58 12.05 -5.14
C TYR A 150 -9.91 11.81 -5.84
N ILE A 151 -10.58 10.75 -5.41
CA ILE A 151 -12.00 10.54 -5.68
C ILE A 151 -12.75 10.32 -4.36
N THR A 152 -14.01 10.72 -4.30
CA THR A 152 -14.85 10.52 -3.10
C THR A 152 -16.23 10.02 -3.52
N PRO A 153 -16.72 8.87 -3.02
CA PRO A 153 -18.09 8.45 -3.31
C PRO A 153 -19.07 9.47 -2.74
N VAL A 154 -20.08 9.83 -3.54
CA VAL A 154 -21.08 10.85 -3.19
C VAL A 154 -22.46 10.37 -3.61
N VAL A 155 -23.47 10.78 -2.86
CA VAL A 155 -24.89 10.54 -3.17
C VAL A 155 -25.65 11.85 -3.16
N GLU A 156 -26.68 11.93 -3.98
CA GLU A 156 -27.58 13.08 -4.07
C GLU A 156 -29.04 12.59 -4.03
N LEU A 157 -29.81 13.20 -3.15
CA LEU A 157 -31.26 12.99 -2.99
C LEU A 157 -31.98 14.29 -3.28
N ARG A 158 -33.09 14.23 -4.03
CA ARG A 158 -33.95 15.36 -4.36
C ARG A 158 -35.43 15.06 -4.15
N GLY A 159 -36.20 16.13 -4.01
CA GLY A 159 -37.66 16.09 -3.86
C GLY A 159 -38.12 16.67 -2.53
N GLU A 160 -39.31 17.27 -2.52
CA GLU A 160 -39.88 17.82 -1.30
C GLU A 160 -40.13 16.72 -0.26
N ASN A 161 -39.65 16.95 0.97
CA ASN A 161 -39.69 15.98 2.07
C ASN A 161 -39.09 14.61 1.73
N ALA A 162 -38.18 14.52 0.75
CA ALA A 162 -37.59 13.25 0.32
C ALA A 162 -36.69 12.64 1.41
N GLU A 163 -36.71 11.30 1.46
CA GLU A 163 -36.00 10.48 2.43
C GLU A 163 -35.35 9.28 1.74
N ALA A 164 -34.09 8.99 2.09
CA ALA A 164 -33.36 7.84 1.56
C ALA A 164 -32.65 7.07 2.68
N HIS A 165 -32.92 5.77 2.73
CA HIS A 165 -32.29 4.82 3.64
C HIS A 165 -31.19 4.06 2.92
N LEU A 166 -29.93 4.31 3.28
CA LEU A 166 -28.77 3.70 2.65
C LEU A 166 -28.27 2.53 3.48
N LYS A 167 -28.10 1.41 2.79
CA LYS A 167 -27.49 0.17 3.27
C LYS A 167 -26.33 -0.22 2.38
N ASN A 168 -25.30 -0.84 2.97
CA ASN A 168 -24.25 -1.57 2.25
C ASN A 168 -23.60 -0.77 1.10
N VAL A 169 -22.97 0.36 1.39
CA VAL A 169 -22.22 1.09 0.36
C VAL A 169 -20.92 0.35 0.07
N ARG A 170 -20.67 0.05 -1.20
CA ARG A 170 -19.44 -0.59 -1.68
C ARG A 170 -18.73 0.33 -2.65
N VAL A 171 -17.43 0.46 -2.48
CA VAL A 171 -16.55 1.04 -3.49
C VAL A 171 -15.54 -0.01 -3.90
N GLU A 172 -15.49 -0.26 -5.20
CA GLU A 172 -14.77 -1.39 -5.78
C GLU A 172 -13.90 -0.89 -6.95
N ARG A 173 -12.71 -1.45 -7.10
CA ARG A 173 -11.92 -1.32 -8.33
C ARG A 173 -12.46 -2.32 -9.34
N ILE A 174 -12.70 -1.86 -10.56
CA ILE A 174 -13.19 -2.72 -11.64
C ILE A 174 -12.28 -2.62 -12.86
N GLN A 175 -12.28 -3.67 -13.67
CA GLN A 175 -11.58 -3.73 -14.94
C GLN A 175 -12.42 -4.52 -15.95
N GLU A 176 -12.10 -4.42 -17.23
CA GLU A 176 -12.67 -5.31 -18.24
C GLU A 176 -12.31 -6.77 -17.94
N SER A 177 -13.22 -7.70 -18.24
CA SER A 177 -13.08 -9.12 -17.87
C SER A 177 -11.84 -9.80 -18.45
N ASP A 178 -11.32 -9.26 -19.55
CA ASP A 178 -10.17 -9.73 -20.31
C ASP A 178 -8.95 -8.79 -20.18
N ALA A 179 -9.01 -7.77 -19.31
CA ALA A 179 -7.91 -6.84 -19.06
C ALA A 179 -7.13 -7.21 -17.80
N GLU A 180 -5.84 -7.54 -17.96
CA GLU A 180 -4.89 -7.73 -16.87
C GLU A 180 -3.58 -7.02 -17.22
N MET A 181 -3.05 -6.24 -16.27
CA MET A 181 -1.78 -5.52 -16.44
C MET A 181 -0.81 -5.99 -15.36
N THR A 182 0.33 -6.54 -15.78
CA THR A 182 1.38 -7.06 -14.89
C THR A 182 2.69 -6.33 -15.13
N LEU A 183 3.40 -5.98 -14.06
CA LEU A 183 4.79 -5.54 -14.14
C LEU A 183 5.70 -6.77 -14.10
N LEU A 184 6.60 -6.89 -15.08
CA LEU A 184 7.51 -8.04 -15.22
C LEU A 184 8.92 -7.80 -14.68
N THR A 185 9.21 -6.59 -14.18
CA THR A 185 10.52 -6.24 -13.64
C THR A 185 10.42 -5.90 -12.15
N LEU A 186 11.45 -6.25 -11.38
CA LEU A 186 11.65 -5.80 -9.99
C LEU A 186 11.96 -4.30 -9.95
N LEU A 187 11.85 -3.62 -8.80
CA LEU A 187 12.37 -2.25 -8.61
C LEU A 187 13.74 -2.07 -9.29
N ALA A 188 13.95 -0.97 -10.01
CA ALA A 188 15.28 -0.64 -10.50
C ALA A 188 15.97 0.31 -9.51
N VAL A 189 17.07 -0.12 -8.89
CA VAL A 189 17.93 0.79 -8.12
C VAL A 189 19.15 1.15 -8.97
N VAL A 190 19.47 2.44 -9.07
CA VAL A 190 20.61 2.94 -9.85
C VAL A 190 21.40 4.00 -9.08
N PRO A 191 22.66 4.26 -9.42
CA PRO A 191 23.37 5.44 -8.91
C PRO A 191 22.67 6.75 -9.33
N ASP A 192 22.78 7.79 -8.51
CA ASP A 192 22.28 9.13 -8.84
C ASP A 192 22.75 9.63 -10.20
N ASN A 193 21.86 10.31 -10.91
CA ASN A 193 22.09 10.87 -12.25
C ASN A 193 22.42 9.84 -13.34
N THR A 194 22.05 8.57 -13.14
CA THR A 194 22.16 7.53 -14.17
C THR A 194 20.79 7.14 -14.74
N PRO A 195 20.70 6.74 -16.02
CA PRO A 195 19.47 6.20 -16.58
C PRO A 195 19.10 4.88 -15.90
N ALA A 196 17.81 4.71 -15.56
CA ALA A 196 17.31 3.43 -15.11
C ALA A 196 16.98 2.50 -16.29
N PRO A 197 17.11 1.17 -16.12
CA PRO A 197 16.63 0.21 -17.10
C PRO A 197 15.11 0.36 -17.31
N PRO A 198 14.61 0.03 -18.51
CA PRO A 198 13.19 0.13 -18.81
C PRO A 198 12.34 -0.76 -17.89
N ARG A 199 11.13 -0.29 -17.59
CA ARG A 199 10.09 -1.07 -16.92
C ARG A 199 9.34 -1.88 -17.96
N ILE A 200 9.22 -3.19 -17.77
CA ILE A 200 8.50 -4.04 -18.71
C ILE A 200 7.14 -4.36 -18.10
N PHE A 201 6.09 -4.01 -18.82
CA PHE A 201 4.72 -4.37 -18.50
C PHE A 201 4.23 -5.41 -19.49
N ARG A 202 3.30 -6.26 -19.06
CA ARG A 202 2.57 -7.17 -19.93
C ARG A 202 1.08 -6.97 -19.73
N PHE A 203 0.39 -6.77 -20.84
CA PHE A 203 -1.05 -6.72 -20.91
C PHE A 203 -1.61 -8.04 -21.47
N SER A 204 -2.74 -8.48 -20.95
CA SER A 204 -3.42 -9.69 -21.43
C SER A 204 -3.93 -9.59 -22.87
N LYS A 205 -4.16 -8.37 -23.39
CA LYS A 205 -4.56 -8.16 -24.79
C LYS A 205 -3.35 -7.72 -25.62
N PRO A 206 -2.88 -8.55 -26.57
CA PRO A 206 -1.86 -8.15 -27.53
C PRO A 206 -2.24 -6.88 -28.28
N GLU A 207 -1.23 -6.08 -28.66
CA GLU A 207 -1.39 -4.89 -29.52
C GLU A 207 -2.37 -3.83 -28.98
N ALA A 208 -2.77 -3.90 -27.71
CA ALA A 208 -3.66 -2.91 -27.13
C ALA A 208 -2.97 -1.54 -26.97
N GLN A 209 -3.75 -0.48 -27.01
CA GLN A 209 -3.30 0.85 -26.63
C GLN A 209 -3.32 0.98 -25.10
N ALA A 210 -2.13 1.08 -24.51
CA ALA A 210 -1.96 1.31 -23.08
C ALA A 210 -1.72 2.80 -22.80
N GLU A 211 -2.25 3.27 -21.68
CA GLU A 211 -2.01 4.61 -21.16
C GLU A 211 -0.91 4.57 -20.11
N LEU A 212 0.09 5.42 -20.29
CA LEU A 212 1.25 5.54 -19.40
C LEU A 212 1.20 6.86 -18.65
N PHE A 213 1.27 6.78 -17.33
CA PHE A 213 1.31 7.92 -16.43
C PHE A 213 2.67 7.98 -15.76
N PHE A 214 3.44 9.04 -16.00
CA PHE A 214 4.75 9.25 -15.40
C PHE A 214 4.69 10.20 -14.22
N PHE A 215 5.54 9.92 -13.24
CA PHE A 215 5.62 10.66 -12.00
C PHE A 215 7.08 10.93 -11.64
N ASP A 216 7.42 12.19 -11.38
CA ASP A 216 8.77 12.60 -10.92
C ASP A 216 9.03 12.18 -9.47
N SER A 217 7.97 11.95 -8.70
CA SER A 217 8.02 11.32 -7.39
C SER A 217 6.72 10.56 -7.09
N PRO A 218 6.69 9.63 -6.12
CA PRO A 218 5.44 9.01 -5.67
C PRO A 218 4.44 10.07 -5.19
N GLY A 219 3.56 10.50 -6.09
CA GLY A 219 2.52 11.51 -5.84
C GLY A 219 2.69 12.81 -6.63
N SER A 220 3.76 12.97 -7.42
CA SER A 220 3.97 14.11 -8.31
C SER A 220 3.81 13.68 -9.77
N PHE A 221 2.60 13.85 -10.31
CA PHE A 221 2.31 13.56 -11.71
C PHE A 221 3.05 14.52 -12.64
N LYS A 222 3.69 13.98 -13.67
CA LYS A 222 4.45 14.75 -14.66
C LYS A 222 3.68 14.88 -15.97
N ASN A 223 3.40 13.75 -16.61
CA ASN A 223 2.74 13.69 -17.90
C ASN A 223 2.13 12.31 -18.14
N HIS A 224 1.36 12.24 -19.22
CA HIS A 224 0.69 11.04 -19.69
C HIS A 224 0.92 10.91 -21.20
N VAL A 225 1.08 9.67 -21.67
CA VAL A 225 1.19 9.33 -23.10
C VAL A 225 0.50 8.00 -23.36
N SER A 226 0.01 7.80 -24.58
CA SER A 226 -0.48 6.50 -25.04
C SER A 226 0.62 5.76 -25.80
N MET A 227 0.74 4.45 -25.61
CA MET A 227 1.66 3.60 -26.36
C MET A 227 1.03 2.23 -26.64
N SER A 228 1.27 1.70 -27.83
CA SER A 228 0.81 0.35 -28.21
C SER A 228 1.71 -0.72 -27.60
N CYS A 229 1.10 -1.76 -27.04
CA CYS A 229 1.79 -2.99 -26.71
C CYS A 229 2.29 -3.71 -27.98
N ASP A 230 3.30 -4.55 -27.82
CA ASP A 230 3.79 -5.41 -28.90
C ASP A 230 2.82 -6.61 -29.15
N PRO A 231 3.09 -7.48 -30.15
CA PRO A 231 2.26 -8.67 -30.42
C PRO A 231 2.20 -9.72 -29.28
N LYS A 232 3.03 -9.59 -28.24
CA LYS A 232 2.97 -10.41 -27.02
C LYS A 232 2.24 -9.71 -25.88
N GLY A 233 1.73 -8.49 -26.11
CA GLY A 233 1.14 -7.65 -25.08
C GLY A 233 2.20 -6.96 -24.21
N GLU A 234 3.49 -7.00 -24.55
CA GLU A 234 4.55 -6.41 -23.75
C GLU A 234 4.80 -4.94 -24.10
N LEU A 235 5.25 -4.19 -23.10
CA LEU A 235 5.55 -2.77 -23.23
C LEU A 235 6.80 -2.43 -22.40
N ALA A 236 7.89 -2.09 -23.09
CA ALA A 236 9.11 -1.61 -22.47
C ALA A 236 9.08 -0.08 -22.36
N VAL A 237 9.10 0.43 -21.13
CA VAL A 237 8.93 1.85 -20.82
C VAL A 237 10.18 2.40 -20.14
N SER A 238 10.88 3.29 -20.83
CA SER A 238 12.00 4.04 -20.27
C SER A 238 11.52 5.27 -19.51
N PHE A 239 12.25 5.66 -18.46
CA PHE A 239 12.07 6.98 -17.86
C PHE A 239 12.74 8.03 -18.77
N PRO A 240 12.11 9.19 -18.99
CA PRO A 240 12.57 10.19 -19.96
C PRO A 240 13.85 10.93 -19.53
N GLU A 241 14.17 10.93 -18.24
CA GLU A 241 15.32 11.63 -17.65
C GLU A 241 16.09 10.69 -16.73
N PRO A 242 17.36 11.00 -16.39
CA PRO A 242 18.07 10.32 -15.31
C PRO A 242 17.24 10.32 -14.03
N VAL A 243 17.29 9.23 -13.28
CA VAL A 243 16.49 9.09 -12.07
C VAL A 243 17.11 9.93 -10.95
N ASN A 244 16.26 10.72 -10.28
CA ASN A 244 16.61 11.43 -9.05
C ASN A 244 15.55 11.11 -7.99
N GLY A 245 15.96 10.55 -6.85
CA GLY A 245 15.06 10.07 -5.82
C GLY A 245 14.30 8.82 -6.28
N VAL A 246 12.98 8.80 -6.15
CA VAL A 246 12.14 7.70 -6.63
C VAL A 246 11.24 8.23 -7.72
N VAL A 247 11.22 7.59 -8.88
CA VAL A 247 10.30 7.87 -9.98
C VAL A 247 9.35 6.70 -10.19
N LYS A 248 8.18 6.98 -10.75
CA LYS A 248 7.13 5.98 -10.97
C LYS A 248 6.56 6.12 -12.38
N VAL A 249 6.24 4.98 -12.98
CA VAL A 249 5.38 4.92 -14.16
C VAL A 249 4.24 3.93 -13.90
N THR A 250 3.02 4.31 -14.27
CA THR A 250 1.85 3.42 -14.22
C THR A 250 1.40 3.15 -15.64
N ALA A 251 1.33 1.88 -16.02
CA ALA A 251 0.69 1.44 -17.25
C ALA A 251 -0.74 1.01 -16.93
N ALA A 252 -1.69 1.42 -17.76
CA ALA A 252 -3.10 1.09 -17.59
C ALA A 252 -3.78 0.80 -18.93
N CYS A 253 -4.70 -0.16 -18.93
CA CYS A 253 -5.59 -0.42 -20.07
C CYS A 253 -6.85 -1.14 -19.57
N GLY A 254 -8.03 -0.74 -20.06
CA GLY A 254 -9.29 -1.39 -19.69
C GLY A 254 -9.65 -1.33 -18.19
N GLY A 255 -9.06 -0.41 -17.43
CA GLY A 255 -9.19 -0.31 -15.96
C GLY A 255 -8.19 -1.16 -15.16
N ALA A 256 -7.46 -2.07 -15.81
CA ALA A 256 -6.33 -2.78 -15.21
C ALA A 256 -5.10 -1.86 -15.21
N ALA A 257 -4.34 -1.84 -14.12
CA ALA A 257 -3.15 -0.99 -14.02
C ALA A 257 -2.07 -1.56 -13.09
N ALA A 258 -0.82 -1.47 -13.52
CA ALA A 258 0.36 -1.82 -12.74
C ALA A 258 1.34 -0.64 -12.70
N SER A 259 2.10 -0.53 -11.62
CA SER A 259 3.08 0.55 -11.44
C SER A 259 4.49 -0.01 -11.30
N GLY A 260 5.40 0.48 -12.12
CA GLY A 260 6.83 0.22 -12.03
C GLY A 260 7.58 1.42 -11.44
N TYR A 261 8.62 1.14 -10.67
CA TYR A 261 9.40 2.15 -9.98
C TYR A 261 10.88 2.06 -10.38
N ALA A 262 11.55 3.20 -10.35
CA ALA A 262 13.00 3.27 -10.28
C ALA A 262 13.42 4.21 -9.15
N ALA A 263 14.53 3.90 -8.51
CA ALA A 263 15.09 4.67 -7.43
C ALA A 263 16.56 4.95 -7.69
N SER A 264 16.98 6.19 -7.49
CA SER A 264 18.39 6.55 -7.44
C SER A 264 18.89 6.60 -6.00
N ILE A 265 20.14 6.22 -5.80
CA ILE A 265 20.86 6.32 -4.52
C ILE A 265 22.29 6.83 -4.78
N PRO A 266 22.97 7.37 -3.75
CA PRO A 266 24.37 7.78 -3.89
C PRO A 266 25.24 6.64 -4.45
N ALA A 267 26.15 6.97 -5.37
CA ALA A 267 26.97 5.97 -6.07
C ALA A 267 27.82 5.10 -5.10
N GLU A 268 28.28 5.72 -4.01
CA GLU A 268 29.02 5.06 -2.93
C GLU A 268 28.16 4.02 -2.22
N GLU A 269 26.91 4.39 -1.90
CA GLU A 269 25.95 3.52 -1.25
C GLU A 269 25.53 2.37 -2.18
N TYR A 270 25.30 2.66 -3.47
CA TYR A 270 25.05 1.62 -4.48
C TYR A 270 26.19 0.62 -4.56
N THR A 271 27.43 1.10 -4.61
CA THR A 271 28.62 0.24 -4.69
C THR A 271 28.72 -0.64 -3.44
N ALA A 272 28.52 -0.07 -2.24
CA ALA A 272 28.56 -0.81 -0.99
C ALA A 272 27.46 -1.89 -0.91
N MET A 273 26.24 -1.59 -1.35
CA MET A 273 25.16 -2.57 -1.40
C MET A 273 25.39 -3.64 -2.47
N ALA A 274 25.92 -3.28 -3.64
CA ALA A 274 26.29 -4.25 -4.68
C ALA A 274 27.39 -5.20 -4.19
N ASP A 275 28.38 -4.69 -3.47
CA ASP A 275 29.45 -5.53 -2.90
C ASP A 275 28.96 -6.44 -1.77
N LEU A 276 27.93 -6.04 -1.02
CA LEU A 276 27.21 -6.94 -0.10
C LEU A 276 26.42 -8.00 -0.86
N ALA A 277 25.71 -7.62 -1.92
CA ALA A 277 24.93 -8.54 -2.75
C ALA A 277 25.79 -9.65 -3.35
N LYS A 278 27.05 -9.37 -3.74
CA LYS A 278 28.00 -10.39 -4.22
C LYS A 278 28.33 -11.47 -3.20
N ARG A 279 28.21 -11.18 -1.91
CA ARG A 279 28.51 -12.10 -0.80
C ARG A 279 27.32 -12.98 -0.43
N VAL A 280 26.12 -12.64 -0.91
CA VAL A 280 24.94 -13.47 -0.71
C VAL A 280 25.21 -14.84 -1.35
N PRO A 281 25.10 -15.95 -0.60
CA PRO A 281 25.37 -17.28 -1.12
C PRO A 281 24.57 -17.57 -2.39
N ALA A 282 25.20 -18.26 -3.34
CA ALA A 282 24.51 -18.74 -4.52
C ALA A 282 23.41 -19.72 -4.12
N VAL A 283 22.22 -19.58 -4.72
CA VAL A 283 21.09 -20.48 -4.47
C VAL A 283 20.69 -21.21 -5.74
N ASP A 284 20.32 -22.48 -5.57
CA ASP A 284 19.71 -23.27 -6.63
C ASP A 284 18.20 -23.03 -6.70
N GLY A 285 17.67 -23.05 -7.92
CA GLY A 285 16.24 -22.83 -8.18
C GLY A 285 15.79 -21.40 -7.90
N VAL A 286 14.48 -21.21 -7.73
CA VAL A 286 13.87 -19.96 -7.26
C VAL A 286 13.56 -20.12 -5.77
N LYS A 287 13.90 -19.11 -4.97
CA LYS A 287 13.65 -19.04 -3.54
C LYS A 287 12.47 -18.12 -3.25
N HIS A 288 11.41 -18.70 -2.70
CA HIS A 288 10.22 -17.95 -2.29
C HIS A 288 10.34 -17.55 -0.82
N ILE A 289 10.38 -16.24 -0.57
CA ILE A 289 10.51 -15.67 0.77
C ILE A 289 9.17 -15.06 1.18
N LEU A 290 8.60 -15.48 2.31
CA LEU A 290 7.47 -14.80 2.92
C LEU A 290 7.97 -13.65 3.78
N TYR A 291 7.41 -12.45 3.62
CA TYR A 291 7.69 -11.30 4.48
C TYR A 291 6.43 -10.86 5.21
N LEU A 292 6.42 -11.04 6.53
CA LEU A 292 5.39 -10.52 7.44
C LEU A 292 5.94 -9.28 8.15
N GLY A 293 5.17 -8.20 8.16
CA GLY A 293 5.58 -6.96 8.80
C GLY A 293 4.42 -5.98 9.00
N ASP A 294 4.76 -4.78 9.46
CA ASP A 294 3.79 -3.74 9.76
C ASP A 294 3.83 -2.57 8.75
N SER A 295 3.47 -1.35 9.16
CA SER A 295 3.46 -0.18 8.28
C SER A 295 4.84 0.20 7.73
N LEU A 296 5.94 -0.17 8.40
CA LEU A 296 7.30 0.11 7.90
C LEU A 296 7.61 -0.66 6.62
N ASN A 297 6.95 -1.80 6.40
CA ASN A 297 7.16 -2.67 5.25
C ASN A 297 5.93 -2.77 4.33
N ASP A 298 4.76 -2.25 4.73
CA ASP A 298 3.55 -2.14 3.90
C ASP A 298 3.44 -0.79 3.17
N PHE A 299 3.92 0.30 3.76
CA PHE A 299 3.94 1.59 3.06
C PHE A 299 4.98 1.58 1.95
N ASP A 300 4.79 2.48 0.97
CA ASP A 300 5.75 2.68 -0.13
C ASP A 300 6.02 1.44 -1.01
N ARG A 301 5.10 0.47 -1.05
CA ARG A 301 5.23 -0.75 -1.87
C ARG A 301 5.60 -0.42 -3.32
N GLY A 302 6.55 -1.18 -3.84
CA GLY A 302 7.20 -1.00 -5.13
C GLY A 302 8.54 -0.28 -5.04
N TYR A 303 8.86 0.41 -3.93
CA TYR A 303 10.16 1.05 -3.70
C TYR A 303 10.62 1.06 -2.23
N ASN A 304 9.94 0.31 -1.35
CA ASN A 304 10.26 0.28 0.06
C ASN A 304 11.49 -0.60 0.37
N SER A 305 11.82 -0.75 1.65
CA SER A 305 12.96 -1.55 2.09
C SER A 305 12.93 -3.02 1.60
N VAL A 306 11.74 -3.63 1.49
CA VAL A 306 11.57 -5.01 1.01
C VAL A 306 11.83 -5.10 -0.49
N ASP A 307 11.28 -4.17 -1.28
CA ASP A 307 11.50 -4.12 -2.74
C ASP A 307 12.99 -3.87 -3.07
N ARG A 308 13.67 -3.06 -2.25
CA ARG A 308 15.11 -2.81 -2.37
C ARG A 308 15.93 -4.04 -2.02
N LEU A 309 15.56 -4.75 -0.96
CA LEU A 309 16.22 -6.00 -0.59
C LEU A 309 16.10 -7.01 -1.74
N GLU A 310 14.91 -7.19 -2.29
CA GLU A 310 14.68 -8.12 -3.41
C GLU A 310 15.51 -7.76 -4.65
N TYR A 311 15.60 -6.46 -5.00
CA TYR A 311 16.47 -6.00 -6.08
C TYR A 311 17.93 -6.42 -5.85
N PHE A 312 18.49 -6.14 -4.67
CA PHE A 312 19.90 -6.43 -4.40
C PHE A 312 20.17 -7.94 -4.26
N LEU A 313 19.23 -8.73 -3.72
CA LEU A 313 19.36 -10.19 -3.72
C LEU A 313 19.44 -10.77 -5.14
N ASN A 314 18.72 -10.16 -6.09
CA ASN A 314 18.71 -10.59 -7.49
C ASN A 314 19.80 -9.92 -8.35
N LEU A 315 20.56 -8.96 -7.83
CA LEU A 315 21.53 -8.18 -8.62
C LEU A 315 22.57 -9.06 -9.33
N HIS A 316 23.06 -10.09 -8.63
CA HIS A 316 24.03 -11.07 -9.16
C HIS A 316 23.45 -12.46 -9.35
N GLN A 317 22.16 -12.64 -9.07
CA GLN A 317 21.44 -13.89 -9.18
C GLN A 317 20.02 -13.65 -9.74
N PRO A 318 19.88 -13.15 -10.99
CA PRO A 318 18.60 -12.63 -11.48
C PRO A 318 17.50 -13.70 -11.48
N GLY A 319 16.35 -13.36 -10.88
CA GLY A 319 15.17 -14.22 -10.80
C GLY A 319 15.28 -15.37 -9.79
N ARG A 320 16.33 -15.39 -8.95
CA ARG A 320 16.55 -16.45 -7.96
C ARG A 320 15.84 -16.20 -6.64
N PHE A 321 15.50 -14.95 -6.32
CA PHE A 321 14.76 -14.61 -5.10
C PHE A 321 13.45 -13.93 -5.46
N VAL A 322 12.35 -14.39 -4.85
CA VAL A 322 11.03 -13.78 -4.97
C VAL A 322 10.51 -13.50 -3.56
N ILE A 323 10.30 -12.23 -3.22
CA ILE A 323 9.77 -11.84 -1.91
C ILE A 323 8.27 -11.57 -1.99
N HIS A 324 7.51 -12.36 -1.26
CA HIS A 324 6.07 -12.20 -1.08
C HIS A 324 5.81 -11.29 0.13
N ASN A 325 5.62 -9.99 -0.13
CA ASN A 325 5.39 -9.00 0.93
C ASN A 325 3.92 -8.97 1.39
N TYR A 326 3.65 -9.66 2.50
CA TYR A 326 2.35 -9.75 3.17
C TYR A 326 2.23 -8.78 4.37
N SER A 327 3.13 -7.80 4.48
CA SER A 327 3.08 -6.78 5.55
C SER A 327 1.78 -5.98 5.51
N VAL A 328 1.21 -5.64 6.67
CA VAL A 328 -0.02 -4.82 6.73
C VAL A 328 0.15 -3.71 7.76
N ALA A 329 -0.16 -2.48 7.35
CA ALA A 329 -0.07 -1.33 8.22
C ALA A 329 -0.87 -1.49 9.51
N GLY A 330 -0.20 -1.25 10.64
CA GLY A 330 -0.79 -1.37 11.97
C GLY A 330 -0.85 -2.79 12.51
N ASP A 331 -0.29 -3.79 11.83
CA ASP A 331 -0.12 -5.12 12.40
C ASP A 331 0.85 -5.09 13.60
N TYR A 332 0.53 -5.94 14.58
CA TYR A 332 1.33 -6.39 15.71
C TYR A 332 1.05 -7.90 15.86
N ILE A 333 1.83 -8.63 16.64
CA ILE A 333 1.85 -10.10 16.53
C ILE A 333 0.48 -10.78 16.72
N THR A 334 -0.36 -10.30 17.65
CA THR A 334 -1.70 -10.88 17.85
C THR A 334 -2.65 -10.59 16.67
N ARG A 335 -2.50 -9.48 15.95
CA ARG A 335 -3.25 -9.25 14.68
C ARG A 335 -2.77 -10.14 13.55
N VAL A 336 -1.47 -10.37 13.44
CA VAL A 336 -0.92 -11.34 12.47
C VAL A 336 -1.49 -12.73 12.75
N GLU A 337 -1.53 -13.14 14.02
CA GLU A 337 -2.17 -14.37 14.45
C GLU A 337 -3.65 -14.44 14.04
N GLU A 338 -4.44 -13.39 14.33
CA GLU A 338 -5.85 -13.32 13.93
C GLU A 338 -6.03 -13.48 12.41
N ARG A 339 -5.22 -12.78 11.61
CA ARG A 339 -5.29 -12.83 10.13
C ARG A 339 -4.94 -14.19 9.56
N LEU A 340 -3.95 -14.87 10.13
CA LEU A 340 -3.58 -16.21 9.69
C LEU A 340 -4.67 -17.26 10.01
N ASN A 341 -5.47 -17.03 11.05
CA ASN A 341 -6.54 -17.95 11.47
C ASN A 341 -7.92 -17.63 10.88
N ALA A 342 -8.17 -16.40 10.40
CA ALA A 342 -9.49 -15.98 9.94
C ALA A 342 -9.88 -16.60 8.58
N GLU A 343 -11.18 -16.93 8.42
CA GLU A 343 -11.76 -17.36 7.14
C GLU A 343 -11.82 -16.23 6.10
N LYS A 344 -11.82 -14.96 6.54
CA LYS A 344 -11.70 -13.78 5.68
C LYS A 344 -10.31 -13.18 5.80
N LYS A 345 -9.43 -13.65 4.94
CA LYS A 345 -7.99 -13.36 4.96
C LYS A 345 -7.62 -12.03 4.28
N ASP A 346 -8.43 -10.96 4.28
CA ASP A 346 -8.15 -9.67 3.58
C ASP A 346 -6.86 -9.62 2.72
N ARG A 347 -5.71 -9.26 3.34
CA ARG A 347 -4.38 -9.13 2.71
C ARG A 347 -3.51 -10.39 2.82
N TYR A 348 -3.94 -11.39 3.57
CA TYR A 348 -3.33 -12.70 3.81
C TYR A 348 -3.99 -13.80 2.96
N GLU A 349 -4.85 -13.42 2.02
CA GLU A 349 -5.47 -14.33 1.07
C GLU A 349 -4.38 -15.01 0.25
N GLY A 350 -4.52 -16.33 0.10
CA GLY A 350 -3.53 -17.16 -0.59
C GLY A 350 -2.16 -17.30 0.09
N ILE A 351 -1.97 -16.80 1.32
CA ILE A 351 -0.68 -16.89 2.01
C ILE A 351 -0.20 -18.33 2.23
N PHE A 352 -1.11 -19.30 2.23
CA PHE A 352 -0.78 -20.73 2.39
C PHE A 352 -0.89 -21.53 1.09
N ASP A 353 -1.08 -20.86 -0.05
CA ASP A 353 -1.20 -21.52 -1.36
C ASP A 353 0.16 -22.03 -1.87
N ARG A 354 1.25 -21.65 -1.20
CA ARG A 354 2.62 -22.10 -1.49
C ARG A 354 3.40 -22.34 -0.20
N SER A 355 4.41 -23.20 -0.30
CA SER A 355 5.46 -23.31 0.72
C SER A 355 6.53 -22.26 0.48
N TYR A 356 7.13 -21.75 1.55
CA TYR A 356 8.22 -20.76 1.51
C TYR A 356 9.55 -21.39 1.91
N ASP A 357 10.63 -20.98 1.23
CA ASP A 357 12.01 -21.37 1.53
C ASP A 357 12.59 -20.60 2.74
N LEU A 358 12.03 -19.43 3.04
CA LEU A 358 12.42 -18.57 4.16
C LEU A 358 11.23 -17.70 4.55
N ILE A 359 11.05 -17.47 5.84
CA ILE A 359 10.03 -16.56 6.36
C ILE A 359 10.72 -15.47 7.18
N LEU A 360 10.41 -14.20 6.90
CA LEU A 360 10.87 -13.04 7.65
C LEU A 360 9.68 -12.47 8.44
N ILE A 361 9.85 -12.25 9.75
CA ILE A 361 8.86 -11.57 10.60
C ILE A 361 9.50 -10.31 11.16
N SER A 362 9.02 -9.14 10.71
CA SER A 362 9.52 -7.80 11.06
C SER A 362 8.41 -6.98 11.70
N LEU A 363 8.22 -7.16 13.00
CA LEU A 363 7.23 -6.48 13.84
C LEU A 363 7.91 -5.87 15.07
N GLY A 364 7.18 -5.09 15.85
CA GLY A 364 7.62 -4.66 17.18
C GLY A 364 7.32 -3.21 17.48
N ASN A 365 7.32 -2.32 16.49
CA ASN A 365 7.00 -0.90 16.74
C ASN A 365 5.56 -0.75 17.23
N ASN A 366 4.59 -1.42 16.57
CA ASN A 366 3.20 -1.44 17.05
C ASN A 366 3.02 -2.23 18.35
N ASP A 367 3.70 -3.36 18.51
CA ASP A 367 3.64 -4.18 19.73
C ASP A 367 4.09 -3.37 20.95
N CYS A 368 5.16 -2.59 20.80
CA CYS A 368 5.79 -1.81 21.86
C CYS A 368 5.19 -0.41 22.05
N ARG A 369 4.23 0.01 21.21
CA ARG A 369 3.62 1.35 21.36
C ARG A 369 2.89 1.44 22.69
N ALA A 370 2.96 2.58 23.35
CA ALA A 370 2.29 2.82 24.62
C ALA A 370 1.41 4.07 24.53
N THR A 371 0.38 4.15 25.37
CA THR A 371 -0.58 5.26 25.33
C THR A 371 -0.67 6.01 26.65
N SER A 372 -1.02 7.29 26.55
CA SER A 372 -1.26 8.17 27.69
C SER A 372 -2.38 7.70 28.63
N THR A 373 -3.33 6.89 28.15
CA THR A 373 -4.43 6.35 28.98
C THR A 373 -3.95 5.49 30.15
N VAL A 374 -2.75 4.91 30.02
CA VAL A 374 -2.08 4.11 31.05
C VAL A 374 -0.73 4.72 31.44
N ASN A 375 -0.56 6.03 31.26
CA ASN A 375 0.70 6.76 31.50
C ASN A 375 1.92 6.13 30.80
N TYR A 376 1.70 5.50 29.65
CA TYR A 376 2.71 4.79 28.86
C TYR A 376 3.39 3.61 29.60
N ALA A 377 2.83 3.15 30.72
CA ALA A 377 3.45 2.16 31.60
C ALA A 377 3.62 0.79 30.93
N THR A 378 2.66 0.40 30.09
CA THR A 378 2.65 -0.89 29.40
C THR A 378 2.65 -0.71 27.88
N PRO A 379 3.33 -1.59 27.14
CA PRO A 379 3.19 -1.68 25.69
C PRO A 379 1.78 -2.15 25.31
N LEU A 380 1.42 -2.00 24.04
CA LEU A 380 0.14 -2.46 23.48
C LEU A 380 -0.02 -3.98 23.65
N VAL A 381 1.06 -4.73 23.41
CA VAL A 381 1.11 -6.17 23.62
C VAL A 381 2.17 -6.46 24.66
N ALA A 382 1.78 -7.07 25.78
CA ALA A 382 2.74 -7.42 26.83
C ALA A 382 3.73 -8.49 26.32
N PRO A 383 5.01 -8.51 26.78
CA PRO A 383 6.00 -9.45 26.27
C PRO A 383 5.61 -10.93 26.36
N ASP A 384 4.89 -11.35 27.41
CA ASP A 384 4.44 -12.73 27.56
C ASP A 384 3.30 -13.08 26.60
N GLU A 385 2.39 -12.14 26.35
CA GLU A 385 1.34 -12.28 25.34
C GLU A 385 1.96 -12.35 23.94
N ALA A 386 2.90 -11.44 23.65
CA ALA A 386 3.63 -11.44 22.38
C ALA A 386 4.35 -12.76 22.16
N ARG A 387 5.05 -13.29 23.18
CA ARG A 387 5.71 -14.61 23.11
C ARG A 387 4.73 -15.71 22.76
N ALA A 388 3.61 -15.79 23.46
CA ALA A 388 2.62 -16.84 23.24
C ALA A 388 2.03 -16.76 21.82
N SER A 389 1.78 -15.55 21.30
CA SER A 389 1.35 -15.35 19.92
C SER A 389 2.43 -15.73 18.90
N TYR A 390 3.69 -15.37 19.13
CA TYR A 390 4.79 -15.80 18.28
C TYR A 390 4.89 -17.32 18.20
N GLU A 391 4.78 -18.03 19.33
CA GLU A 391 4.80 -19.49 19.35
C GLU A 391 3.66 -20.09 18.51
N ARG A 392 2.44 -19.55 18.61
CA ARG A 392 1.28 -20.00 17.81
C ARG A 392 1.42 -19.65 16.33
N VAL A 393 1.90 -18.46 15.99
CA VAL A 393 2.16 -18.04 14.60
C VAL A 393 3.25 -18.92 13.97
N ILE A 394 4.37 -19.13 14.66
CA ILE A 394 5.46 -20.00 14.20
C ILE A 394 4.94 -21.43 13.98
N ALA A 395 4.18 -21.97 14.93
CA ALA A 395 3.58 -23.30 14.79
C ALA A 395 2.64 -23.39 13.59
N LEU A 396 1.84 -22.35 13.33
CA LEU A 396 0.94 -22.30 12.19
C LEU A 396 1.70 -22.22 10.86
N LEU A 397 2.69 -21.32 10.74
CA LEU A 397 3.52 -21.19 9.55
C LEU A 397 4.24 -22.50 9.21
N ARG A 398 4.71 -23.23 10.23
CA ARG A 398 5.40 -24.52 10.06
C ARG A 398 4.53 -25.66 9.56
N LYS A 399 3.20 -25.56 9.69
CA LYS A 399 2.27 -26.51 9.07
C LYS A 399 2.26 -26.38 7.55
N HIS A 400 2.64 -25.22 7.02
CA HIS A 400 2.55 -24.88 5.60
C HIS A 400 3.91 -24.65 4.94
N SER A 401 4.99 -24.49 5.71
CA SER A 401 6.33 -24.23 5.18
C SER A 401 7.41 -24.80 6.09
N THR A 402 8.44 -25.40 5.49
CA THR A 402 9.58 -25.98 6.24
C THR A 402 10.80 -25.06 6.27
N GLY A 403 10.76 -23.91 5.60
CA GLY A 403 11.87 -22.95 5.58
C GLY A 403 12.19 -22.39 6.98
N PRO A 404 13.46 -22.00 7.24
CA PRO A 404 13.80 -21.27 8.45
C PRO A 404 13.00 -19.99 8.58
N ILE A 405 12.84 -19.51 9.82
CA ILE A 405 12.14 -18.26 10.12
C ILE A 405 13.13 -17.30 10.75
N TRP A 406 13.24 -16.08 10.20
CA TRP A 406 14.04 -15.02 10.80
C TRP A 406 13.12 -14.04 11.53
N LEU A 407 13.38 -13.90 12.82
CA LEU A 407 12.75 -12.92 13.70
C LEU A 407 13.60 -11.65 13.67
N ILE A 408 13.08 -10.62 13.03
CA ILE A 408 13.75 -9.32 12.91
C ILE A 408 13.34 -8.49 14.13
N SER A 409 14.32 -7.89 14.80
CA SER A 409 14.08 -7.00 15.95
C SER A 409 13.17 -5.83 15.55
N SER A 410 12.56 -5.17 16.54
CA SER A 410 11.93 -3.87 16.29
C SER A 410 12.92 -2.89 15.64
N SER A 411 12.44 -1.93 14.87
CA SER A 411 13.29 -0.83 14.41
C SER A 411 13.50 0.20 15.53
N TYR A 412 14.62 0.93 15.50
CA TYR A 412 14.77 2.12 16.31
C TYR A 412 13.83 3.22 15.78
N SER A 413 13.24 4.05 16.65
CA SER A 413 12.33 5.15 16.25
C SER A 413 12.91 6.49 16.71
N ASN A 414 12.47 7.59 16.09
CA ASN A 414 12.78 8.93 16.60
C ASN A 414 11.90 9.23 17.82
N TYR A 415 12.36 8.78 18.99
CA TYR A 415 11.59 8.87 20.24
C TYR A 415 11.24 10.31 20.63
N ASP A 416 12.15 11.26 20.45
CA ASP A 416 11.89 12.67 20.80
C ASP A 416 10.74 13.26 19.97
N GLN A 417 10.70 12.93 18.67
CA GLN A 417 9.58 13.31 17.81
C GLN A 417 8.27 12.63 18.25
N GLN A 418 8.32 11.38 18.73
CA GLN A 418 7.12 10.72 19.28
C GLN A 418 6.64 11.36 20.57
N VAL A 419 7.55 11.83 21.44
CA VAL A 419 7.20 12.59 22.65
C VAL A 419 6.46 13.87 22.26
N GLN A 420 7.01 14.66 21.33
CA GLN A 420 6.40 15.90 20.84
C GLN A 420 5.00 15.66 20.26
N ARG A 421 4.85 14.69 19.35
CA ARG A 421 3.55 14.36 18.74
C ARG A 421 2.52 13.89 19.77
N SER A 422 2.96 13.14 20.78
CA SER A 422 2.09 12.71 21.87
C SER A 422 1.59 13.89 22.71
N GLU A 423 2.46 14.87 23.00
CA GLU A 423 2.08 16.10 23.71
C GLU A 423 1.12 16.97 22.89
N GLU A 424 1.32 17.09 21.58
CA GLU A 424 0.39 17.77 20.66
C GLU A 424 -0.97 17.09 20.62
N ALA A 425 -1.01 15.75 20.60
CA ALA A 425 -2.25 14.99 20.66
C ALA A 425 -3.03 15.29 21.95
N LEU A 426 -2.33 15.30 23.09
CA LEU A 426 -2.92 15.62 24.40
C LEU A 426 -3.44 17.06 24.47
N LYS A 427 -2.69 18.05 23.95
CA LYS A 427 -3.15 19.45 23.84
C LYS A 427 -4.41 19.58 22.98
N ALA A 428 -4.57 18.70 21.99
CA ALA A 428 -5.76 18.62 21.15
C ALA A 428 -6.89 17.75 21.72
N GLY A 429 -6.80 17.32 22.99
CA GLY A 429 -7.83 16.49 23.64
C GLY A 429 -7.90 15.05 23.11
N ARG A 430 -6.85 14.56 22.44
CA ARG A 430 -6.75 13.20 21.89
C ARG A 430 -5.80 12.35 22.74
N THR A 431 -5.93 11.02 22.63
CA THR A 431 -4.98 10.09 23.23
C THR A 431 -3.58 10.28 22.65
N GLY A 432 -2.61 10.62 23.50
CA GLY A 432 -1.19 10.58 23.15
C GLY A 432 -0.69 9.15 23.01
N VAL A 433 0.08 8.88 21.95
CA VAL A 433 0.70 7.58 21.62
C VAL A 433 2.19 7.78 21.45
N ARG A 434 2.99 6.89 22.03
CA ARG A 434 4.46 6.89 21.89
C ARG A 434 4.94 5.55 21.36
N PHE A 435 5.81 5.60 20.37
CA PHE A 435 6.58 4.47 19.86
C PHE A 435 8.04 4.64 20.29
N GLY A 436 8.81 3.54 20.29
CA GLY A 436 10.25 3.60 20.50
C GLY A 436 10.71 3.85 21.95
N MET A 437 9.85 3.59 22.94
CA MET A 437 10.28 3.61 24.34
C MET A 437 11.32 2.51 24.58
N GLU A 438 12.53 2.90 24.97
CA GLU A 438 13.70 2.01 25.04
C GLU A 438 13.44 0.74 25.86
N ALA A 439 12.88 0.88 27.06
CA ALA A 439 12.55 -0.27 27.91
C ALA A 439 11.58 -1.27 27.24
N HIS A 440 10.60 -0.76 26.47
CA HIS A 440 9.64 -1.63 25.76
C HIS A 440 10.31 -2.33 24.58
N LEU A 441 11.10 -1.60 23.79
CA LEU A 441 11.86 -2.17 22.66
C LEU A 441 12.86 -3.23 23.13
N GLU A 442 13.63 -2.95 24.18
CA GLU A 442 14.63 -3.88 24.73
C GLU A 442 13.99 -5.17 25.24
N ASN A 443 12.87 -5.07 25.96
CA ASN A 443 12.15 -6.23 26.47
C ASN A 443 11.58 -7.10 25.34
N TYR A 444 11.01 -6.46 24.31
CA TYR A 444 10.50 -7.15 23.13
C TYR A 444 11.63 -7.83 22.34
N ASN A 445 12.72 -7.12 22.05
CA ASN A 445 13.86 -7.66 21.30
C ASN A 445 14.56 -8.80 22.06
N ARG A 446 14.68 -8.69 23.39
CA ARG A 446 15.19 -9.78 24.23
C ARG A 446 14.29 -11.01 24.15
N MET A 447 12.97 -10.82 24.17
CA MET A 447 12.01 -11.91 24.01
C MET A 447 12.16 -12.63 22.66
N LEU A 448 12.28 -11.90 21.54
CA LEU A 448 12.52 -12.50 20.21
C LEU A 448 13.83 -13.27 20.16
N LYS A 449 14.89 -12.71 20.74
CA LYS A 449 16.20 -13.37 20.81
C LYS A 449 16.11 -14.68 21.60
N THR A 450 15.46 -14.67 22.76
CA THR A 450 15.25 -15.88 23.57
C THR A 450 14.38 -16.92 22.85
N LEU A 451 13.39 -16.51 22.05
CA LEU A 451 12.65 -17.44 21.19
C LEU A 451 13.57 -18.08 20.15
N ALA A 452 14.40 -17.30 19.47
CA ALA A 452 15.32 -17.81 18.46
C ALA A 452 16.38 -18.75 19.04
N GLU A 453 16.87 -18.49 20.26
CA GLU A 453 17.86 -19.34 20.93
C GLU A 453 17.33 -20.74 21.29
N LYS A 454 16.00 -20.90 21.41
CA LYS A 454 15.36 -22.18 21.77
C LYS A 454 15.15 -23.10 20.57
N ASP A 455 15.32 -22.61 19.35
CA ASP A 455 14.94 -23.34 18.15
C ASP A 455 15.95 -23.11 17.02
N PRO A 456 16.65 -24.16 16.55
CA PRO A 456 17.69 -24.02 15.54
C PRO A 456 17.18 -23.54 14.17
N ASN A 457 15.87 -23.63 13.91
CA ASN A 457 15.23 -23.15 12.69
C ASN A 457 14.72 -21.70 12.82
N LEU A 458 14.95 -21.06 13.96
CA LEU A 458 14.70 -19.65 14.18
C LEU A 458 16.03 -18.88 14.21
N ARG A 459 16.08 -17.74 13.54
CA ARG A 459 17.24 -16.84 13.57
C ARG A 459 16.81 -15.46 14.01
N TYR A 460 17.48 -14.90 15.02
CA TYR A 460 17.28 -13.51 15.40
C TYR A 460 18.17 -12.58 14.56
N ILE A 461 17.60 -11.53 14.00
CA ILE A 461 18.31 -10.48 13.26
C ILE A 461 18.14 -9.15 14.01
N ASP A 462 19.25 -8.62 14.53
CA ASP A 462 19.27 -7.31 15.20
C ASP A 462 19.43 -6.18 14.18
N ILE A 463 18.34 -5.46 13.94
CA ILE A 463 18.35 -4.20 13.19
C ILE A 463 18.23 -2.98 14.11
N CYS A 464 17.73 -3.16 15.34
CA CYS A 464 17.50 -2.07 16.29
C CYS A 464 18.82 -1.38 16.65
N THR A 465 19.82 -2.16 17.04
CA THR A 465 21.14 -1.65 17.45
C THR A 465 21.83 -0.85 16.35
N PRO A 466 22.00 -1.39 15.12
CA PRO A 466 22.64 -0.61 14.05
C PRO A 466 21.81 0.58 13.59
N MET A 467 20.47 0.52 13.62
CA MET A 467 19.65 1.70 13.33
C MET A 467 19.77 2.79 14.40
N LYS A 468 19.94 2.42 15.67
CA LYS A 468 20.24 3.36 16.78
C LYS A 468 21.60 4.01 16.58
N ALA A 469 22.61 3.22 16.21
CA ALA A 469 23.97 3.74 15.95
C ALA A 469 24.03 4.67 14.73
N ALA A 470 23.24 4.37 13.68
CA ALA A 470 23.11 5.17 12.47
C ALA A 470 21.92 6.15 12.53
N PHE A 471 21.51 6.58 13.73
CA PHE A 471 20.34 7.42 13.89
C PHE A 471 20.52 8.77 13.16
N SER A 472 19.55 9.07 12.31
CA SER A 472 19.30 10.39 11.74
C SER A 472 17.79 10.64 11.78
N PRO A 473 17.32 11.85 12.15
CA PRO A 473 15.91 12.23 11.98
C PRO A 473 15.42 12.02 10.54
N ASP A 474 16.29 12.23 9.55
CA ASP A 474 15.97 12.08 8.13
C ASP A 474 15.66 10.64 7.73
N ASN A 475 15.96 9.64 8.58
CA ASN A 475 15.55 8.25 8.35
C ASN A 475 14.04 8.05 8.51
N TYR A 476 13.31 9.03 9.09
CA TYR A 476 11.90 8.88 9.44
C TYR A 476 11.06 10.02 8.85
N ALA A 477 9.92 9.70 8.26
CA ALA A 477 8.97 10.70 7.79
C ALA A 477 8.20 11.36 8.94
N ASP A 478 7.94 10.59 10.01
CA ASP A 478 7.02 10.99 11.06
C ASP A 478 7.45 10.50 12.47
N GLY A 479 8.69 10.04 12.53
CA GLY A 479 9.38 9.52 13.70
C GLY A 479 9.22 8.01 13.93
N VAL A 480 8.41 7.33 13.12
CA VAL A 480 8.31 5.86 13.11
C VAL A 480 8.45 5.33 11.68
N HIS A 481 7.66 5.86 10.75
CA HIS A 481 7.65 5.41 9.38
C HIS A 481 8.92 5.84 8.66
N LEU A 482 9.50 4.92 7.90
CA LEU A 482 10.76 5.14 7.20
C LEU A 482 10.59 6.18 6.09
N SER A 483 11.55 7.09 5.99
CA SER A 483 11.74 7.93 4.80
C SER A 483 12.42 7.10 3.68
N LEU A 484 12.69 7.74 2.53
CA LEU A 484 13.54 7.12 1.51
C LEU A 484 14.91 6.69 2.08
N GLN A 485 15.55 7.54 2.89
CA GLN A 485 16.82 7.20 3.54
C GLN A 485 16.66 6.05 4.53
N GLY A 486 15.58 6.05 5.32
CA GLY A 486 15.27 4.96 6.24
C GLY A 486 15.09 3.62 5.52
N HIS A 487 14.38 3.60 4.38
CA HIS A 487 14.21 2.40 3.57
C HIS A 487 15.53 1.84 3.04
N ARG A 488 16.48 2.72 2.65
CA ARG A 488 17.83 2.28 2.22
C ARG A 488 18.65 1.70 3.37
N LEU A 489 18.64 2.36 4.53
CA LEU A 489 19.32 1.86 5.73
C LEU A 489 18.77 0.48 6.11
N PHE A 490 17.44 0.36 6.23
CA PHE A 490 16.77 -0.88 6.61
C PHE A 490 17.08 -2.03 5.65
N SER A 491 16.98 -1.80 4.33
CA SER A 491 17.30 -2.83 3.34
C SER A 491 18.77 -3.25 3.36
N SER A 492 19.69 -2.30 3.60
CA SER A 492 21.12 -2.61 3.73
C SER A 492 21.43 -3.51 4.93
N LEU A 493 20.72 -3.32 6.06
CA LEU A 493 20.90 -4.13 7.27
C LEU A 493 20.38 -5.55 7.06
N LEU A 494 19.24 -5.71 6.38
CA LEU A 494 18.75 -7.03 6.00
C LEU A 494 19.69 -7.70 4.98
N LEU A 495 20.16 -6.98 3.97
CA LEU A 495 21.09 -7.52 2.97
C LEU A 495 22.38 -8.04 3.62
N ARG A 496 22.91 -7.33 4.64
CA ARG A 496 24.04 -7.83 5.45
C ARG A 496 23.71 -9.16 6.14
N ALA A 497 22.49 -9.35 6.64
CA ALA A 497 22.10 -10.62 7.26
C ALA A 497 22.07 -11.79 6.25
N PHE A 498 21.70 -11.52 4.99
CA PHE A 498 21.74 -12.48 3.88
C PHE A 498 23.16 -12.78 3.38
N ALA A 499 24.02 -11.76 3.33
CA ALA A 499 25.43 -11.91 2.95
C ALA A 499 26.24 -12.80 3.91
N GLY A 500 25.72 -13.04 5.12
CA GLY A 500 26.48 -13.72 6.18
C GLY A 500 27.50 -12.78 6.84
N LYS A 501 28.30 -13.33 7.75
CA LYS A 501 29.40 -12.59 8.39
C LYS A 501 30.61 -12.53 7.47
#